data_AF-A0A485BAE0-F1
#
_entry.id   AF-A0A485BAE0-F1
#
_cell.length_a   1.000
_cell.length_b   1.000
_cell.length_c   1.000
_cell.angle_alpha   90.00
_cell.angle_beta   90.00
_cell.angle_gamma   90.00
#
_symmetry.space_group_name_H-M   'P 1'
#
loop_
_entity.id
_entity.type
_entity.pdbx_description
1 polymer ?
#
loop_
_entity_poly.entity_id
_entity_poly.type
_entity_poly.pdbx_seq_one_letter_code
_entity_poly.pdbx_strand_id
1 'polypeptide(L)'
;MASSHTQDGLKPLEEALTNRISIFAGQSGVGKSSLLNALLGLSDDSILTNDVSNVSGLGQHTTTAARLYHFPHGGDVIDSPGVR
;
A
#
# COMPACT_ATOMS: atom_id res chain seq x y z
N MET A 1 -4.27 9.03 -12.41
CA MET A 1 -4.57 9.43 -11.02
C MET A 1 -5.45 8.34 -10.42
N ALA A 2 -5.31 8.02 -9.14
CA ALA A 2 -6.13 7.01 -8.46
C ALA A 2 -6.40 7.43 -7.02
N SER A 3 -7.50 6.96 -6.44
CA SER A 3 -7.93 7.28 -5.07
C SER A 3 -8.56 6.05 -4.41
N SER A 4 -8.05 5.66 -3.25
CA SER A 4 -8.64 4.57 -2.45
C SER A 4 -10.00 4.95 -1.85
N HIS A 5 -10.21 6.23 -1.51
CA HIS A 5 -11.45 6.70 -0.88
C HIS A 5 -12.63 6.77 -1.86
N THR A 6 -12.40 7.27 -3.07
CA THR A 6 -13.45 7.43 -4.09
C THR A 6 -13.51 6.25 -5.05
N GLN A 7 -12.58 5.30 -4.94
CA GLN A 7 -12.33 4.20 -5.87
C GLN A 7 -12.03 4.62 -7.31
N ASP A 8 -11.82 5.92 -7.54
CA ASP A 8 -11.54 6.45 -8.87
C ASP A 8 -10.15 6.01 -9.35
N GLY A 9 -10.04 5.64 -10.63
CA GLY A 9 -8.79 5.22 -11.24
C GLY A 9 -8.20 3.89 -10.74
N LEU A 10 -8.87 3.13 -9.87
CA LEU A 10 -8.36 1.84 -9.36
C LEU A 10 -8.35 0.76 -10.44
N LYS A 11 -9.40 0.66 -11.25
CA LYS A 11 -9.49 -0.32 -12.34
C LYS A 11 -8.34 -0.22 -13.36
N PRO A 12 -8.07 0.95 -13.97
CA PRO A 12 -6.94 1.06 -14.92
C PRO A 12 -5.58 0.86 -14.23
N LEU A 13 -5.47 1.16 -12.93
CA LEU A 13 -4.28 0.85 -12.15
C LEU A 13 -4.10 -0.66 -11.97
N GLU A 14 -5.16 -1.38 -11.61
CA GLU A 14 -5.16 -2.84 -11.47
C GLU A 14 -4.76 -3.51 -12.80
N GLU A 15 -5.38 -3.12 -13.92
CA GLU A 15 -5.03 -3.61 -15.25
C GLU A 15 -3.55 -3.40 -15.59
N ALA A 16 -2.94 -2.31 -15.13
CA ALA A 16 -1.53 -2.02 -15.34
C ALA A 16 -0.60 -2.89 -14.46
N LEU A 17 -1.09 -3.39 -13.33
CA LEU A 17 -0.36 -4.23 -12.38
C LEU A 17 -0.50 -5.73 -12.68
N THR A 18 -1.58 -6.13 -13.36
CA THR A 18 -1.87 -7.53 -13.70
C THR A 18 -0.69 -8.19 -14.42
N ASN A 19 -0.30 -9.38 -13.94
CA ASN A 19 0.82 -10.18 -14.44
C ASN A 19 2.20 -9.48 -14.41
N ARG A 20 2.38 -8.50 -13.52
CA ARG A 20 3.66 -7.82 -13.29
C ARG A 20 4.04 -7.88 -11.82
N ILE A 21 5.34 -7.79 -11.54
CA ILE A 21 5.85 -7.53 -10.20
C ILE A 21 6.11 -6.03 -10.10
N SER A 22 5.41 -5.36 -9.20
CA SER A 22 5.48 -3.91 -9.02
C SER A 22 5.93 -3.56 -7.61
N ILE A 23 6.51 -2.37 -7.43
CA ILE A 23 6.85 -1.84 -6.11
C ILE A 23 6.16 -0.50 -5.91
N PHE A 24 5.55 -0.31 -4.75
CA PHE A 24 5.01 1.01 -4.37
C PHE A 24 6.08 1.76 -3.59
N ALA A 25 6.58 2.84 -4.18
CA ALA A 25 7.60 3.71 -3.61
C ALA A 25 7.04 5.12 -3.42
N GLY A 26 7.43 5.77 -2.33
CA GLY A 26 6.99 7.12 -1.99
C GLY A 26 7.15 7.40 -0.50
N GLN A 27 7.06 8.67 -0.10
CA GLN A 27 7.21 9.08 1.30
C GLN A 27 6.21 8.39 2.25
N SER A 28 6.52 8.38 3.54
CA SER A 28 5.56 7.93 4.55
C SER A 28 4.29 8.79 4.51
N GLY A 29 3.10 8.19 4.62
CA GLY A 29 1.82 8.91 4.67
C GLY A 29 1.19 9.28 3.32
N VAL A 30 1.84 9.01 2.18
CA VAL A 30 1.28 9.34 0.84
C VAL A 30 0.12 8.42 0.37
N GLY A 31 -0.32 7.47 1.21
CA GLY A 31 -1.45 6.58 0.91
C GLY A 31 -1.12 5.24 0.22
N LYS A 32 0.16 4.79 0.22
CA LYS A 32 0.56 3.51 -0.40
C LYS A 32 -0.23 2.30 0.13
N SER A 33 -0.27 2.12 1.45
CA SER A 33 -0.96 1.00 2.10
C SER A 33 -2.47 1.06 1.89
N SER A 34 -3.07 2.25 1.91
CA SER A 34 -4.50 2.44 1.59
C SER A 34 -4.83 2.06 0.15
N LEU A 35 -3.95 2.39 -0.80
CA LEU A 35 -4.11 1.98 -2.19
C LEU A 35 -4.00 0.46 -2.35
N LEU A 36 -3.10 -0.18 -1.60
CA LEU A 36 -2.95 -1.64 -1.59
C LEU A 36 -4.17 -2.35 -1.03
N ASN A 37 -4.73 -1.88 0.09
CA ASN A 37 -5.97 -2.42 0.65
C ASN A 37 -7.10 -2.38 -0.37
N ALA A 38 -7.26 -1.22 -1.03
CA ALA A 38 -8.29 -1.04 -2.05
C ALA A 38 -8.11 -1.98 -3.26
N LEU A 39 -6.88 -2.14 -3.75
CA LEU A 39 -6.57 -3.02 -4.90
C LEU A 39 -6.68 -4.52 -4.57
N LEU A 40 -6.37 -4.92 -3.34
CA LEU A 40 -6.49 -6.30 -2.89
C LEU A 40 -7.92 -6.66 -2.46
N GLY A 41 -8.84 -5.70 -2.47
CA GLY A 41 -10.21 -5.88 -1.97
C GLY A 41 -10.27 -6.20 -0.48
N LEU A 42 -9.24 -5.82 0.27
CA LEU A 42 -9.18 -6.03 1.71
C LEU A 42 -9.79 -4.83 2.44
N SER A 43 -10.45 -5.07 3.57
CA SER A 43 -10.88 -3.99 4.46
C SER A 43 -9.66 -3.25 5.02
N ASP A 44 -9.81 -1.95 5.29
CA ASP A 44 -8.73 -1.03 5.68
C ASP A 44 -7.88 -1.51 6.89
N ASP A 45 -8.40 -2.44 7.70
CA ASP A 45 -7.74 -3.01 8.88
C ASP A 45 -6.76 -4.17 8.58
N SER A 46 -6.70 -4.65 7.34
CA SER A 46 -5.97 -5.89 6.97
C SER A 46 -4.47 -5.66 6.75
N ILE A 47 -4.08 -4.71 5.89
CA ILE A 47 -2.76 -4.10 5.90
C ILE A 47 -2.91 -2.92 6.82
N LEU A 48 -2.33 -3.02 8.03
CA LEU A 48 -2.34 -1.94 9.02
C LEU A 48 -1.93 -0.61 8.36
N THR A 49 -2.91 0.19 7.96
CA THR A 49 -2.78 1.62 7.69
C THR A 49 -2.76 2.30 9.05
N ASN A 50 -1.92 1.85 9.97
CA ASN A 50 -1.69 2.62 11.17
C ASN A 50 -0.92 3.85 10.71
N ASP A 51 -1.71 4.89 10.43
CA ASP A 51 -1.45 6.25 10.85
C ASP A 51 -0.43 6.25 11.97
N VAL A 52 0.62 7.03 11.75
CA VAL A 52 1.68 7.40 12.68
C VAL A 52 1.29 7.02 14.10
N SER A 53 1.87 5.94 14.64
CA SER A 53 1.64 5.55 16.02
C SER A 53 2.04 6.74 16.88
N ASN A 54 1.05 7.49 17.36
CA ASN A 54 1.16 8.58 18.33
C ASN A 54 1.47 8.00 19.72
N VAL A 55 2.44 7.10 19.79
CA VAL A 55 2.89 6.46 21.03
C VAL A 55 4.40 6.56 21.04
N SER A 56 4.88 7.33 22.01
CA SER A 56 6.27 7.58 22.38
C SER A 56 7.01 8.61 21.51
N GLY A 57 7.32 9.75 22.12
CA GLY A 57 8.27 10.75 21.63
C GLY A 57 9.73 10.27 21.62
N LEU A 58 9.95 8.98 21.35
CA LEU A 58 11.24 8.38 21.05
C LEU A 58 11.02 7.54 19.79
N GLY A 59 11.68 7.93 18.69
CA GLY A 59 11.43 7.42 17.35
C GLY A 59 11.37 5.89 17.30
N GLN A 60 10.19 5.35 16.98
CA GLN A 60 9.99 3.91 16.95
C GLN A 60 8.93 3.53 15.91
N HIS A 61 9.23 2.48 15.15
CA HIS A 61 8.40 1.81 14.14
C HIS A 61 8.43 2.40 12.72
N THR A 62 9.62 2.41 12.12
CA THR A 62 9.76 2.30 10.66
C THR A 62 9.39 0.88 10.27
N THR A 63 8.48 0.66 9.31
CA THR A 63 8.32 -0.65 8.66
C THR A 63 9.71 -1.04 8.13
N THR A 64 10.42 -2.01 8.70
CA THR A 64 11.83 -2.29 8.35
C THR A 64 11.99 -3.30 7.22
N ALA A 65 10.91 -3.97 6.82
CA ALA A 65 10.92 -5.00 5.79
C ALA A 65 9.91 -4.70 4.69
N ALA A 66 10.32 -4.91 3.44
CA ALA A 66 9.42 -4.95 2.31
C ALA A 66 8.49 -6.16 2.42
N ARG A 67 7.22 -6.01 2.05
CA ARG A 67 6.21 -7.08 2.04
C ARG A 67 5.74 -7.34 0.61
N LEU A 68 5.61 -8.61 0.23
CA LEU A 68 5.07 -9.01 -1.06
C LEU A 68 3.61 -9.44 -0.89
N TYR A 69 2.72 -8.91 -1.73
CA TYR A 69 1.33 -9.33 -1.83
C TYR A 69 1.04 -9.84 -3.24
N HIS A 70 0.12 -10.78 -3.34
CA HIS A 70 -0.29 -11.43 -4.59
C HIS A 70 -1.72 -11.01 -4.94
N PHE A 71 -1.95 -10.57 -6.17
CA PHE A 71 -3.30 -10.25 -6.65
C PHE A 71 -4.03 -11.54 -7.04
N PRO A 72 -5.34 -11.68 -6.72
CA PRO A 72 -6.13 -12.85 -7.12
C PRO A 72 -6.17 -13.08 -8.64
N HIS A 73 -6.03 -12.00 -9.40
CA HIS A 73 -6.12 -11.96 -10.87
C HIS A 73 -4.75 -12.10 -11.55
N GLY A 74 -3.68 -12.33 -10.77
CA GLY A 74 -2.30 -12.42 -11.25
C GLY A 74 -1.52 -11.10 -11.16
N GLY A 75 -0.23 -11.19 -10.84
CA GLY A 75 0.62 -10.03 -10.54
C GLY A 75 0.90 -9.90 -9.05
N ASP A 76 2.00 -9.23 -8.73
CA ASP A 76 2.51 -9.07 -7.38
C ASP A 76 2.86 -7.62 -7.09
N VAL A 77 2.75 -7.23 -5.83
CA VAL A 77 3.13 -5.89 -5.39
C VAL A 77 3.96 -5.94 -4.12
N ILE A 78 5.08 -5.22 -4.16
CA ILE A 78 5.98 -5.05 -3.04
C ILE A 78 5.62 -3.72 -2.36
N ASP A 79 5.16 -3.79 -1.12
CA ASP A 79 5.05 -2.63 -0.24
C ASP A 79 6.42 -2.36 0.39
N SER A 80 6.93 -1.14 0.20
CA SER A 80 8.24 -0.73 0.69
C SER A 80 8.10 0.30 1.81
N PRO A 81 9.04 0.32 2.77
CA PRO A 81 9.11 1.37 3.76
C PRO A 81 9.18 2.75 3.10
N GLY A 82 8.37 3.70 3.57
CA GLY A 82 8.47 5.07 3.08
C GLY A 82 9.85 5.65 3.40
N VAL A 83 10.47 6.31 2.41
CA VAL A 83 11.65 7.14 2.65
C VAL A 83 11.20 8.37 3.47
N ARG A 84 11.93 8.71 4.54
CA ARG A 84 11.68 9.92 5.34
C ARG A 84 12.32 11.14 4.68
#